data_AF-A0A1D6MEH0-F1
#
_entry.id   AF-A0A1D6MEH0-F1
#
_cell.length_a   1.000
_cell.length_b   1.000
_cell.length_c   1.000
_cell.angle_alpha   90.00
_cell.angle_beta   90.00
_cell.angle_gamma   90.00
#
_symmetry.space_group_name_H-M   'P 1'
#
loop_
_entity.id
_entity.type
_entity.pdbx_description
1 polymer ?
#
loop_
_entity_poly.entity_id
_entity_poly.type
_entity_poly.pdbx_seq_one_letter_code
_entity_poly.pdbx_strand_id
1 'polypeptide(L)'
;MLIEMSVSACAAMVTLTKSISWRTVVKSQDVNGIGVVIYQKLVSNSCYAERKTNEPPLCSERDGSRFPWYAPLDSCLFTTDITTSDERYNWPDPWPERLDVSYASVPDDSASNKEKFEADTKYWKQLISEVYFSDFPFNWSSIRNVMDMNAGFGGFAAALIDQPLWVMNAVPIGQPDTLPLIFNRGLIGALMTGANLSTPTLVPMIFST
;
A
#
# COMPACT_ATOMS: atom_id res chain seq x y z
N MET A 1 -7.56 -5.77 3.89
CA MET A 1 -6.61 -6.23 4.92
C MET A 1 -6.94 -7.68 5.25
N LEU A 2 -6.01 -8.59 4.97
CA LEU A 2 -6.08 -9.99 5.38
C LEU A 2 -5.28 -10.12 6.68
N ILE A 3 -5.89 -10.64 7.74
CA ILE A 3 -5.16 -11.00 8.97
C ILE A 3 -5.17 -12.52 9.04
N GLU A 4 -4.00 -13.15 8.96
CA GLU A 4 -3.84 -14.57 9.27
C GLU A 4 -3.61 -14.73 10.77
N MET A 5 -4.38 -15.61 11.42
CA MET A 5 -4.22 -15.91 12.85
C MET A 5 -4.41 -17.39 13.13
N SER A 6 -3.59 -17.93 14.04
CA SER A 6 -3.67 -19.31 14.51
C SER A 6 -4.95 -19.54 15.33
N VAL A 7 -5.52 -20.75 15.18
CA VAL A 7 -6.82 -21.16 15.73
C VAL A 7 -6.87 -21.12 17.26
N SER A 8 -5.73 -21.09 17.96
CA SER A 8 -5.68 -21.05 19.44
C SER A 8 -6.07 -19.70 20.06
N ALA A 9 -6.23 -18.62 19.28
CA ALA A 9 -6.63 -17.28 19.74
C ALA A 9 -8.16 -17.00 19.63
N CYS A 10 -8.99 -18.03 19.46
CA CYS A 10 -10.27 -17.93 18.74
C CYS A 10 -11.38 -17.09 19.42
N ALA A 11 -11.63 -17.24 20.74
CA ALA A 11 -12.86 -16.72 21.33
C ALA A 11 -12.88 -15.19 21.48
N ALA A 12 -11.79 -14.61 21.99
CA ALA A 12 -11.66 -13.17 22.15
C ALA A 12 -11.65 -12.45 20.80
N MET A 13 -10.93 -12.98 19.81
CA MET A 13 -10.89 -12.41 18.46
C MET A 13 -12.22 -12.51 17.72
N VAL A 14 -12.94 -13.63 17.84
CA VAL A 14 -14.29 -13.75 17.27
C VAL A 14 -15.26 -12.79 17.94
N THR A 15 -15.13 -12.57 19.25
CA THR A 15 -15.97 -11.62 19.99
C THR A 15 -15.69 -10.18 19.55
N LEU A 16 -14.41 -9.81 19.44
CA LEU A 16 -13.97 -8.49 18.99
C LEU A 16 -14.38 -8.21 17.54
N THR A 17 -14.10 -9.13 16.62
CA THR A 17 -14.45 -8.98 15.19
C THR A 17 -15.96 -8.78 15.00
N LYS A 18 -16.80 -9.49 15.77
CA LYS A 18 -18.25 -9.26 15.80
C LYS A 18 -18.61 -7.88 16.37
N SER A 19 -17.95 -7.40 17.42
CA SER A 19 -18.26 -6.10 18.04
C SER A 19 -17.85 -4.91 17.18
N ILE A 20 -16.84 -5.06 16.33
CA ILE A 20 -16.41 -4.07 15.33
C ILE A 20 -17.03 -4.31 13.95
N SER A 21 -18.03 -5.19 13.89
CA SER A 21 -18.84 -5.46 12.70
C SER A 21 -18.07 -6.07 11.52
N TRP A 22 -17.00 -6.81 11.76
CA TRP A 22 -16.29 -7.55 10.71
C TRP A 22 -16.94 -8.91 10.46
N ARG A 23 -17.02 -9.31 9.19
CA ARG A 23 -17.57 -10.61 8.80
C ARG A 23 -16.46 -11.62 8.58
N THR A 24 -16.62 -12.84 9.09
CA THR A 24 -15.75 -13.96 8.70
C THR A 24 -16.12 -14.41 7.29
N VAL A 25 -15.15 -14.43 6.37
CA VAL A 25 -15.34 -14.87 4.98
C VAL A 25 -14.76 -16.24 4.73
N VAL A 26 -13.69 -16.61 5.44
CA VAL A 26 -13.09 -17.95 5.34
C VAL A 26 -12.78 -18.42 6.74
N LYS A 27 -13.09 -19.70 6.99
CA LYS A 27 -12.63 -20.44 8.16
C LYS A 27 -12.25 -21.83 7.69
N SER A 28 -10.95 -22.10 7.64
CA SER A 28 -10.41 -23.39 7.22
C SER A 28 -9.52 -23.95 8.31
N GLN A 29 -9.45 -25.27 8.43
CA GLN A 29 -8.58 -25.98 9.34
C GLN A 29 -8.04 -27.22 8.64
N ASP A 30 -6.72 -27.40 8.67
CA ASP A 30 -6.05 -28.57 8.16
C ASP A 30 -6.09 -29.74 9.15
N VAL A 31 -5.70 -30.91 8.68
CA VAL A 31 -5.63 -32.15 9.48
C VAL A 31 -4.58 -32.09 10.60
N ASN A 32 -3.64 -31.16 10.53
CA ASN A 32 -2.58 -30.94 11.53
C ASN A 32 -3.00 -29.92 12.60
N GLY A 33 -4.23 -29.41 12.55
CA GLY A 33 -4.77 -28.44 13.49
C GLY A 33 -4.42 -26.98 13.20
N ILE A 34 -3.74 -26.69 12.08
CA ILE A 34 -3.45 -25.34 11.59
C ILE A 34 -4.67 -24.85 10.80
N GLY A 35 -5.20 -23.70 11.17
CA GLY A 35 -6.35 -23.12 10.47
C GLY A 35 -6.18 -21.64 10.21
N VAL A 36 -6.86 -21.18 9.16
CA VAL A 36 -6.87 -19.79 8.71
C VAL A 36 -8.29 -19.26 8.86
N VAL A 37 -8.39 -18.07 9.45
CA VAL A 37 -9.64 -17.31 9.51
C VAL A 37 -9.43 -15.97 8.83
N ILE A 38 -10.19 -15.70 7.77
CA ILE A 38 -10.14 -14.43 7.06
C ILE A 38 -11.36 -13.61 7.47
N TYR A 39 -11.12 -12.38 7.89
CA TYR A 39 -12.15 -11.41 8.22
C TYR A 39 -12.18 -10.29 7.19
N GLN A 40 -13.38 -9.79 6.91
CA GLN A 40 -13.61 -8.67 6.01
C GLN A 40 -14.26 -7.52 6.77
N LYS A 41 -13.63 -6.35 6.69
CA LYS A 41 -14.22 -5.06 7.09
C LYS A 41 -15.45 -4.78 6.22
N LEU A 42 -16.52 -4.25 6.83
CA LEU A 42 -17.74 -3.89 6.10
C LEU A 42 -17.48 -2.85 5.02
N VAL A 43 -18.29 -2.95 3.97
CA VAL A 43 -18.37 -2.02 2.83
C VAL A 43 -19.43 -0.93 3.04
N SER A 44 -20.01 -0.82 4.23
CA SER A 44 -20.99 0.22 4.57
C SER A 44 -20.93 0.57 6.06
N ASN A 45 -21.29 1.81 6.40
CA ASN A 45 -21.35 2.28 7.79
C ASN A 45 -22.65 1.86 8.50
N SER A 46 -23.60 1.22 7.82
CA SER A 46 -24.91 0.86 8.39
C SER A 46 -24.79 0.03 9.66
N CYS A 47 -23.85 -0.92 9.70
CA CYS A 47 -23.66 -1.74 10.89
C CYS A 47 -23.09 -0.95 12.08
N TYR A 48 -22.37 0.16 11.85
CA TYR A 48 -21.87 0.99 12.94
C TYR A 48 -23.01 1.73 13.66
N ALA A 49 -24.07 2.12 12.93
CA ALA A 49 -25.26 2.75 13.51
C ALA A 49 -26.06 1.78 14.40
N GLU A 50 -25.97 0.48 14.14
CA GLU A 50 -26.72 -0.57 14.85
C GLU A 50 -25.95 -1.17 16.04
N ARG A 51 -24.76 -0.67 16.37
CA ARG A 51 -23.93 -1.23 17.45
C ARG A 51 -24.59 -0.98 18.81
N LYS A 52 -24.85 -2.07 19.53
CA LYS A 52 -25.36 -2.03 20.92
C LYS A 52 -24.36 -1.42 21.91
N THR A 53 -23.07 -1.60 21.65
CA THR A 53 -21.99 -1.11 22.49
C THR A 53 -20.95 -0.43 21.60
N ASN A 54 -20.66 0.84 21.86
CA ASN A 54 -19.74 1.64 21.07
C ASN A 54 -18.29 1.50 21.57
N GLU A 55 -17.81 0.26 21.68
CA GLU A 55 -16.48 -0.08 22.16
C GLU A 55 -15.78 -0.97 21.12
N PRO A 56 -14.71 -0.49 20.45
CA PRO A 56 -14.18 0.87 20.45
C PRO A 56 -15.14 1.91 19.80
N PRO A 57 -15.05 3.20 20.19
CA PRO A 57 -15.88 4.27 19.63
C PRO A 57 -15.53 4.58 18.17
N LEU A 58 -16.38 5.34 17.48
CA LEU A 58 -16.03 5.93 16.18
C LEU A 58 -14.98 7.03 16.36
N CYS A 59 -14.04 7.13 15.43
CA CYS A 59 -13.05 8.21 15.42
C CYS A 59 -13.75 9.55 15.13
N SER A 60 -13.41 10.60 15.88
CA SER A 60 -13.78 11.98 15.49
C SER A 60 -13.03 12.37 14.22
N GLU A 61 -13.66 13.17 13.34
CA GLU A 61 -12.95 13.86 12.26
C GLU A 61 -11.73 14.57 12.86
N ARG A 62 -10.53 14.07 12.58
CA ARG A 62 -9.31 14.71 13.05
C ARG A 62 -8.88 15.73 12.02
N ASP A 63 -8.73 16.95 12.48
CA ASP A 63 -7.95 17.97 11.80
C ASP A 63 -6.46 17.63 11.99
N GLY A 64 -5.76 17.26 10.92
CA GLY A 64 -4.30 17.15 10.94
C GLY A 64 -3.69 15.97 10.18
N SER A 65 -2.61 16.29 9.46
CA SER A 65 -1.67 15.36 8.84
C SER A 65 -1.12 14.40 9.90
N ARG A 66 -1.55 13.13 9.84
CA ARG A 66 -0.90 12.08 10.61
C ARG A 66 0.46 11.85 9.97
N PHE A 67 1.53 12.09 10.73
CA PHE A 67 2.80 11.50 10.37
C PHE A 67 2.62 9.97 10.34
N PRO A 68 2.90 9.30 9.21
CA PRO A 68 2.67 7.86 9.04
C PRO A 68 3.45 6.96 10.02
N TRP A 69 4.39 7.51 10.79
CA TRP A 69 5.33 6.78 11.63
C TRP A 69 5.35 7.32 13.07
N TYR A 70 5.69 6.43 14.02
CA TYR A 70 5.66 6.68 15.48
C TYR A 70 4.33 7.24 16.04
N ALA A 71 3.25 7.17 15.26
CA ALA A 71 1.92 7.48 15.75
C ALA A 71 1.34 6.25 16.48
N PRO A 72 0.84 6.41 17.73
CA PRO A 72 0.11 5.33 18.38
C PRO A 72 -1.13 4.99 17.56
N LEU A 73 -1.46 3.70 17.49
CA LEU A 73 -2.71 3.26 16.90
C LEU A 73 -3.87 3.84 17.70
N ASP A 74 -4.86 4.41 17.01
CA ASP A 74 -6.04 4.88 17.70
C ASP A 74 -6.92 3.71 18.13
N SER A 75 -7.50 3.83 19.32
CA SER A 75 -8.48 2.90 19.85
C SER A 75 -9.90 3.21 19.35
N CYS A 76 -10.06 3.61 18.09
CA CYS A 76 -11.35 3.98 17.49
C CYS A 76 -11.55 3.38 16.08
N LEU A 77 -12.80 3.29 15.64
CA LEU A 77 -13.18 2.81 14.31
C LEU A 77 -13.37 3.98 13.34
N PHE A 78 -12.71 3.90 12.19
CA PHE A 78 -12.94 4.84 11.08
C PHE A 78 -14.21 4.46 10.33
N THR A 79 -15.09 5.45 10.17
CA THR A 79 -16.17 5.41 9.18
C THR A 79 -15.56 5.33 7.79
N THR A 80 -16.25 4.65 6.89
CA THR A 80 -15.86 4.63 5.48
C THR A 80 -16.66 5.73 4.81
N ASP A 81 -16.02 6.77 4.30
CA ASP A 81 -16.70 7.90 3.62
C ASP A 81 -17.18 7.48 2.23
N ILE A 82 -18.00 6.42 2.17
CA ILE A 82 -18.56 5.86 0.96
C ILE A 82 -19.76 6.74 0.60
N THR A 83 -19.48 7.90 0.01
CA THR A 83 -20.41 8.44 -0.96
C THR A 83 -20.30 7.55 -2.19
N THR A 84 -21.41 6.99 -2.64
CA THR A 84 -21.50 6.01 -3.75
C THR A 84 -21.07 6.57 -5.11
N SER A 85 -20.45 7.76 -5.14
CA SER A 85 -20.05 8.50 -6.34
C SER A 85 -18.54 8.76 -6.42
N ASP A 86 -17.74 8.34 -5.43
CA ASP A 86 -16.29 8.55 -5.44
C ASP A 86 -15.56 7.31 -5.98
N GLU A 87 -14.90 7.45 -7.13
CA GLU A 87 -14.03 6.42 -7.75
C GLU A 87 -12.92 5.92 -6.80
N ARG A 88 -12.63 6.67 -5.73
CA ARG A 88 -11.68 6.34 -4.65
C ARG A 88 -11.97 5.03 -3.91
N TYR A 89 -13.21 4.55 -3.96
CA TYR A 89 -13.67 3.43 -3.15
C TYR A 89 -14.12 2.21 -3.97
N ASN A 90 -13.92 2.24 -5.28
CA ASN A 90 -14.05 1.03 -6.09
C ASN A 90 -12.94 0.05 -5.74
N TRP A 91 -13.27 -1.25 -5.85
CA TRP A 91 -12.24 -2.28 -5.74
C TRP A 91 -11.14 -1.96 -6.75
N PRO A 92 -9.85 -1.98 -6.35
CA PRO A 92 -8.79 -1.67 -7.28
C PRO A 92 -8.84 -2.66 -8.44
N ASP A 93 -8.44 -2.18 -9.61
CA ASP A 93 -8.20 -3.00 -10.77
C ASP A 93 -7.33 -4.20 -10.38
N PRO A 94 -7.56 -5.35 -11.02
CA PRO A 94 -6.74 -6.53 -10.82
C PRO A 94 -5.25 -6.22 -11.04
N TRP A 95 -4.42 -7.07 -10.46
CA TRP A 95 -3.01 -7.08 -10.82
C TRP A 95 -2.83 -7.93 -12.07
N PRO A 96 -1.99 -7.52 -13.05
CA PRO A 96 -1.04 -6.40 -13.00
C PRO A 96 -1.57 -5.04 -13.47
N GLU A 97 -2.83 -4.93 -13.90
CA GLU A 97 -3.40 -3.73 -14.54
C GLU A 97 -3.26 -2.48 -13.66
N ARG A 98 -3.46 -2.61 -12.35
CA ARG A 98 -3.34 -1.48 -11.40
C ARG A 98 -1.93 -0.87 -11.31
N LEU A 99 -0.90 -1.46 -11.92
CA LEU A 99 0.43 -0.84 -12.02
C LEU A 99 0.42 0.45 -12.83
N ASP A 100 -0.50 0.58 -13.80
CA ASP A 100 -0.57 1.71 -14.71
C ASP A 100 -1.76 2.65 -14.42
N VAL A 101 -2.50 2.38 -13.35
CA VAL A 101 -3.71 3.12 -12.98
C VAL A 101 -3.43 4.02 -11.79
N SER A 102 -3.68 5.31 -11.96
CA SER A 102 -3.69 6.28 -10.86
C SER A 102 -5.06 6.32 -10.21
N TYR A 103 -5.13 6.04 -8.91
CA TYR A 103 -6.35 6.20 -8.11
C TYR A 103 -6.31 7.53 -7.37
N ALA A 104 -7.45 8.23 -7.33
CA ALA A 104 -7.60 9.53 -6.70
C ALA A 104 -7.58 9.48 -5.15
N SER A 105 -6.61 8.82 -4.52
CA SER A 105 -6.67 8.45 -3.09
C SER A 105 -6.03 9.46 -2.13
N VAL A 106 -5.36 10.51 -2.63
CA VAL A 106 -4.70 11.48 -1.75
C VAL A 106 -5.56 12.74 -1.61
N PRO A 107 -5.69 13.35 -0.42
CA PRO A 107 -6.45 14.59 -0.23
C PRO A 107 -6.03 15.76 -1.13
N ASP A 108 -4.87 15.67 -1.77
CA ASP A 108 -4.29 16.64 -2.71
C ASP A 108 -4.19 16.07 -4.14
N ASP A 109 -5.10 15.16 -4.53
CA ASP A 109 -5.20 14.65 -5.91
C ASP A 109 -5.69 15.73 -6.88
N SER A 110 -4.82 16.68 -7.16
CA SER A 110 -4.96 17.61 -8.26
C SER A 110 -4.73 16.89 -9.58
N ALA A 111 -5.32 17.39 -10.68
CA ALA A 111 -5.03 16.90 -12.03
C ALA A 111 -3.51 16.82 -12.32
N SER A 112 -2.72 17.70 -11.68
CA SER A 112 -1.27 17.71 -11.77
C SER A 112 -0.61 16.42 -11.24
N ASN A 113 -1.15 15.80 -10.19
CA ASN A 113 -0.58 14.56 -9.65
C ASN A 113 -0.83 13.36 -10.56
N LYS A 114 -2.00 13.30 -11.21
CA LYS A 114 -2.28 12.30 -12.25
C LYS A 114 -1.33 12.43 -13.44
N GLU A 115 -1.15 13.65 -13.96
CA GLU A 115 -0.21 13.90 -15.06
C GLU A 115 1.23 13.53 -14.69
N LYS A 116 1.68 13.86 -13.47
CA LYS A 116 3.01 13.47 -12.97
C LYS A 116 3.16 11.95 -12.84
N PHE A 117 2.13 11.25 -12.36
CA PHE A 117 2.12 9.80 -12.27
C PHE A 117 2.26 9.13 -13.65
N GLU A 118 1.49 9.60 -14.63
CA GLU A 118 1.53 9.09 -16.01
C GLU A 118 2.90 9.38 -16.66
N ALA A 119 3.44 10.58 -16.43
CA ALA A 119 4.77 10.96 -16.90
C ALA A 119 5.88 10.10 -16.26
N ASP A 120 5.85 9.87 -14.95
CA ASP A 120 6.79 9.01 -14.21
C ASP A 120 6.76 7.57 -14.75
N THR A 121 5.57 7.01 -14.90
CA THR A 121 5.38 5.65 -15.43
C THR A 121 5.93 5.51 -16.85
N LYS A 122 5.64 6.48 -17.72
CA LYS A 122 6.17 6.47 -19.10
C LYS A 122 7.68 6.62 -19.13
N TYR A 123 8.22 7.55 -18.35
CA TYR A 123 9.66 7.83 -18.26
C TYR A 123 10.43 6.57 -17.85
N TRP A 124 10.00 5.90 -16.78
CA TRP A 124 10.69 4.70 -16.30
C TRP A 124 10.57 3.51 -17.25
N LYS A 125 9.41 3.29 -17.87
CA LYS A 125 9.28 2.26 -18.91
C LYS A 125 10.28 2.47 -20.05
N GLN A 126 10.41 3.71 -20.52
CA GLN A 126 11.37 4.06 -21.56
C GLN A 126 12.82 3.86 -21.09
N LEU A 127 13.19 4.45 -19.94
CA LEU A 127 14.55 4.39 -19.41
C LEU A 127 15.01 2.95 -19.12
N ILE A 128 14.12 2.11 -18.59
CA ILE A 128 14.42 0.70 -18.35
C ILE A 128 14.73 -0.04 -19.66
N SER A 129 13.91 0.17 -20.68
CA SER A 129 14.08 -0.47 -21.99
C SER A 129 15.32 0.01 -22.74
N GLU A 130 15.60 1.31 -22.70
CA GLU A 130 16.66 1.93 -23.49
C GLU A 130 18.03 1.80 -22.81
N VAL A 131 18.13 2.08 -21.52
CA VAL A 131 19.42 2.23 -20.83
C VAL A 131 19.76 1.00 -20.02
N TYR A 132 18.82 0.56 -19.18
CA TYR A 132 19.11 -0.46 -18.17
C TYR A 132 19.26 -1.85 -18.78
N PHE A 133 18.43 -2.23 -19.76
CA PHE A 133 18.57 -3.52 -20.44
C PHE A 133 19.57 -3.53 -21.61
N SER A 134 19.86 -2.38 -22.23
CA SER A 134 20.73 -2.34 -23.41
C SER A 134 22.17 -1.94 -23.08
N ASP A 135 22.38 -0.98 -22.18
CA ASP A 135 23.67 -0.29 -22.03
C ASP A 135 24.31 -0.47 -20.65
N PHE A 136 23.63 -1.10 -19.68
CA PHE A 136 24.12 -1.17 -18.30
C PHE A 136 24.98 -2.43 -18.05
N PRO A 137 26.21 -2.30 -17.50
CA PRO A 137 27.18 -3.40 -17.41
C PRO A 137 26.94 -4.35 -16.21
N PHE A 138 25.70 -4.78 -15.96
CA PHE A 138 25.43 -5.84 -14.99
C PHE A 138 24.45 -6.88 -15.53
N ASN A 139 24.56 -8.09 -15.00
CA ASN A 139 23.66 -9.16 -15.36
C ASN A 139 22.35 -9.07 -14.55
N TRP A 140 21.27 -8.59 -15.17
CA TRP A 140 19.93 -8.57 -14.55
C TRP A 140 19.50 -9.91 -14.00
N SER A 141 19.96 -11.02 -14.62
CA SER A 141 19.61 -12.36 -14.18
C SER A 141 20.26 -12.77 -12.85
N SER A 142 21.27 -12.05 -12.36
CA SER A 142 21.90 -12.31 -11.06
C SER A 142 21.33 -11.46 -9.93
N ILE A 143 20.54 -10.44 -10.26
CA ILE A 143 19.93 -9.55 -9.28
C ILE A 143 18.59 -10.14 -8.83
N ARG A 144 18.30 -10.01 -7.54
CA ARG A 144 17.03 -10.43 -6.93
C ARG A 144 16.36 -9.32 -6.15
N ASN A 145 17.15 -8.34 -5.67
CA ASN A 145 16.68 -7.29 -4.77
C ASN A 145 17.24 -5.94 -5.24
N VAL A 146 16.36 -4.95 -5.40
CA VAL A 146 16.74 -3.56 -5.71
C VAL A 146 16.09 -2.64 -4.70
N MET A 147 16.79 -1.59 -4.28
CA MET A 147 16.22 -0.52 -3.47
C MET A 147 16.20 0.77 -4.29
N ASP A 148 15.00 1.25 -4.58
CA ASP A 148 14.79 2.57 -5.16
C ASP A 148 14.68 3.60 -4.04
N MET A 149 15.76 4.32 -3.79
CA MET A 149 15.85 5.29 -2.69
C MET A 149 15.10 6.60 -2.94
N ASN A 150 14.57 6.80 -4.15
CA ASN A 150 13.81 7.98 -4.52
C ASN A 150 12.63 7.57 -5.40
N ALA A 151 11.74 6.78 -4.82
CA ALA A 151 10.74 6.05 -5.59
C ALA A 151 9.77 6.93 -6.39
N GLY A 152 9.61 8.21 -6.07
CA GLY A 152 8.65 9.08 -6.73
C GLY A 152 7.26 8.43 -6.67
N PHE A 153 6.68 8.07 -7.80
CA PHE A 153 5.39 7.37 -7.87
C PHE A 153 5.50 5.84 -7.99
N GLY A 154 6.70 5.27 -7.87
CA GLY A 154 7.00 3.85 -8.00
C GLY A 154 7.15 3.36 -9.44
N GLY A 155 7.35 4.27 -10.42
CA GLY A 155 7.44 3.92 -11.83
C GLY A 155 8.61 3.00 -12.17
N PHE A 156 9.75 3.14 -11.48
CA PHE A 156 10.90 2.24 -11.64
C PHE A 156 10.54 0.79 -11.29
N ALA A 157 9.93 0.58 -10.12
CA ALA A 157 9.50 -0.75 -9.70
C ALA A 157 8.42 -1.34 -10.63
N ALA A 158 7.49 -0.51 -11.09
CA ALA A 158 6.47 -0.92 -12.05
C ALA A 158 7.08 -1.35 -13.40
N ALA A 159 8.09 -0.62 -13.89
CA ALA A 159 8.78 -0.94 -15.14
C ALA A 159 9.62 -2.23 -15.07
N LEU A 160 9.99 -2.67 -13.86
CA LEU A 160 10.75 -3.90 -13.64
C LEU A 160 9.87 -5.11 -13.28
N ILE A 161 8.54 -5.02 -13.37
CA ILE A 161 7.67 -6.06 -12.82
C ILE A 161 7.83 -7.43 -13.49
N ASP A 162 8.17 -7.45 -14.78
CA ASP A 162 8.35 -8.69 -15.54
C ASP A 162 9.70 -9.36 -15.26
N GLN A 163 10.55 -8.74 -14.44
CA GLN A 163 11.84 -9.29 -14.04
C GLN A 163 11.71 -10.17 -12.79
N PRO A 164 12.52 -11.24 -12.65
CA PRO A 164 12.51 -12.11 -11.48
C PRO A 164 13.25 -11.48 -10.28
N LEU A 165 12.91 -10.23 -9.95
CA LEU A 165 13.45 -9.45 -8.84
C LEU A 165 12.33 -8.70 -8.12
N TRP A 166 12.61 -8.20 -6.92
CA TRP A 166 11.71 -7.29 -6.23
C TRP A 166 12.39 -5.96 -5.93
N VAL A 167 11.58 -4.90 -5.84
CA VAL A 167 12.05 -3.54 -5.58
C VAL A 167 11.45 -3.04 -4.26
N MET A 168 12.32 -2.63 -3.32
CA MET A 168 11.91 -1.82 -2.17
C MET A 168 11.82 -0.36 -2.60
N ASN A 169 10.63 0.22 -2.59
CA ASN A 169 10.45 1.64 -2.86
C ASN A 169 10.66 2.46 -1.58
N ALA A 170 11.62 3.37 -1.56
CA ALA A 170 11.86 4.29 -0.46
C ALA A 170 11.45 5.72 -0.87
N VAL A 171 10.53 6.32 -0.11
CA VAL A 171 10.08 7.70 -0.28
C VAL A 171 10.76 8.58 0.78
N PRO A 172 11.56 9.59 0.40
CA PRO A 172 12.22 10.47 1.37
C PRO A 172 11.22 11.36 2.13
N ILE A 173 11.41 11.51 3.44
CA ILE A 173 10.50 12.32 4.30
C ILE A 173 10.49 13.83 3.97
N GLY A 174 11.49 14.32 3.22
CA GLY A 174 11.52 15.71 2.73
C GLY A 174 10.78 15.95 1.41
N GLN A 175 10.16 14.92 0.83
CA GLN A 175 9.40 14.98 -0.42
C GLN A 175 7.90 14.78 -0.16
N PRO A 176 7.02 15.11 -1.13
CA PRO A 176 5.60 14.78 -1.03
C PRO A 176 5.40 13.28 -0.74
N ASP A 177 4.45 12.96 0.15
CA ASP A 177 4.15 11.58 0.51
C ASP A 177 3.40 10.86 -0.62
N THR A 178 4.16 10.17 -1.46
CA THR A 178 3.67 9.36 -2.58
C THR A 178 3.46 7.89 -2.20
N LEU A 179 3.76 7.50 -0.97
CA LEU A 179 3.66 6.11 -0.53
C LEU A 179 2.24 5.52 -0.67
N PRO A 180 1.14 6.26 -0.41
CA PRO A 180 -0.20 5.78 -0.69
C PRO A 180 -0.42 5.40 -2.17
N LEU A 181 0.15 6.14 -3.11
CA LEU A 181 0.05 5.86 -4.54
C LEU A 181 0.83 4.59 -4.91
N ILE A 182 2.02 4.41 -4.33
CA ILE A 182 2.82 3.18 -4.50
C ILE A 182 2.05 1.95 -4.00
N PHE A 183 1.40 2.05 -2.83
CA PHE A 183 0.58 0.97 -2.30
C PHE A 183 -0.67 0.68 -3.13
N ASN A 184 -1.32 1.72 -3.67
CA ASN A 184 -2.46 1.56 -4.56
C ASN A 184 -2.10 0.84 -5.85
N ARG A 185 -0.89 1.06 -6.38
CA ARG A 185 -0.37 0.25 -7.48
C ARG A 185 -0.24 -1.21 -7.07
N GLY A 186 0.01 -1.51 -5.80
CA GLY A 186 0.26 -2.86 -5.26
C GLY A 186 1.74 -3.18 -5.08
N LEU A 187 2.58 -2.15 -5.05
CA LEU A 187 4.02 -2.25 -4.81
C LEU A 187 4.33 -2.12 -3.32
N ILE A 188 5.49 -2.61 -2.89
CA ILE A 188 5.97 -2.46 -1.51
C ILE A 188 6.84 -1.22 -1.37
N GLY A 189 6.79 -0.58 -0.20
CA GLY A 189 7.62 0.58 0.06
C GLY A 189 7.59 1.04 1.52
N ALA A 190 8.49 1.97 1.82
CA ALA A 190 8.66 2.56 3.13
C ALA A 190 9.06 4.04 3.00
N LEU A 191 8.78 4.82 4.04
CA LEU A 191 9.36 6.15 4.19
C LEU A 191 10.78 6.02 4.71
N MET A 192 11.70 6.81 4.17
CA MET A 192 13.10 6.79 4.53
C MET A 192 13.54 8.14 5.11
N THR A 193 14.06 8.12 6.34
CA THR A 193 14.80 9.23 6.94
C THR A 193 16.24 9.21 6.39
N GLY A 194 16.49 9.87 5.26
CA GLY A 194 17.84 10.07 4.72
C GLY A 194 18.43 11.40 5.18
N ALA A 195 19.63 11.37 5.78
CA ALA A 195 20.43 12.57 6.09
C ALA A 195 20.59 13.45 4.85
N ASN A 196 20.36 14.77 4.99
CA ASN A 196 20.65 15.85 4.02
C ASN A 196 21.11 15.37 2.64
N LEU A 197 20.16 14.94 1.80
CA LEU A 197 20.42 14.62 0.40
C LEU A 197 20.44 15.93 -0.41
N SER A 198 21.51 16.69 -0.27
CA SER A 198 21.78 17.91 -1.05
C SER A 198 22.24 17.62 -2.48
N THR A 199 22.19 16.36 -2.93
CA THR A 199 22.50 15.95 -4.30
C THR A 199 21.37 15.09 -4.88
N PRO A 200 20.71 15.49 -5.99
CA PRO A 200 19.56 14.81 -6.58
C PRO A 200 19.93 13.59 -7.45
N THR A 201 21.07 12.95 -7.18
CA THR A 201 21.55 11.78 -7.92
C THR A 201 21.60 10.57 -7.01
N LEU A 202 20.43 9.99 -6.72
CA LEU A 202 20.35 8.65 -6.13
C LEU A 202 19.93 7.68 -7.22
N VAL A 203 20.94 6.99 -7.76
CA VAL A 203 20.79 5.79 -8.59
C VAL A 203 20.14 4.71 -7.72
N PRO A 204 19.22 3.88 -8.25
CA PRO A 204 18.74 2.70 -7.54
C PRO A 204 19.92 1.88 -7.00
N MET A 205 19.93 1.59 -5.70
CA MET A 205 20.94 0.71 -5.14
C MET A 205 20.58 -0.73 -5.48
N ILE A 206 21.38 -1.31 -6.36
CA ILE A 206 21.23 -2.68 -6.81
C ILE A 206 22.06 -3.57 -5.89
N PHE A 207 21.38 -4.45 -5.15
CA PHE A 207 22.05 -5.42 -4.31
C PHE A 207 22.24 -6.72 -5.12
N SER A 208 23.48 -7.00 -5.53
CA SER A 208 23.83 -8.34 -6.01
C SER A 208 23.86 -9.30 -4.82
N THR A 209 23.21 -10.44 -4.97
CA THR A 209 23.48 -11.63 -4.14
C THR A 209 24.66 -12.41 -4.70
#